data_AF-A0A5R2MZC5-F1
#
_entry.id   AF-A0A5R2MZC5-F1
#
_cell.length_a   1.000
_cell.length_b   1.000
_cell.length_c   1.000
_cell.angle_alpha   90.00
_cell.angle_beta   90.00
_cell.angle_gamma   90.00
#
_symmetry.space_group_name_H-M   'P 1'
#
loop_
_entity.id
_entity.type
_entity.pdbx_description
1 polymer ?
#
loop_
_entity_poly.entity_id
_entity_poly.type
_entity_poly.pdbx_seq_one_letter_code
_entity_poly.pdbx_strand_id
1 'polypeptide(L)'
;ALLGTLFIDFIAVRGMGWPIAFVLILVLGAIIGLAHGWLITRLKLQPFVVTLCGLLIYRGVARFYTADGTAGFAFGQNFPDLEFLTAGRSWGVPNSFFALIVIAIVMWVVLHRSVFGRYLYAIGKNEEA
;
A
#
# COMPACT_ATOMS: atom_id res chain seq x y z
N ALA A 1 4.41 3.86 -9.60
CA ALA A 1 3.28 4.02 -8.65
C ALA A 1 2.40 5.19 -9.08
N LEU A 2 2.80 6.44 -8.86
CA LEU A 2 2.00 7.65 -9.15
C LEU A 2 1.49 7.78 -10.59
N LEU A 3 2.34 7.56 -11.60
CA LEU A 3 1.90 7.64 -13.00
C LEU A 3 0.86 6.56 -13.35
N GLY A 4 1.01 5.36 -12.77
CA GLY A 4 0.06 4.26 -12.98
C GLY A 4 -1.30 4.56 -12.36
N THR A 5 -1.34 5.13 -11.16
CA THR A 5 -2.60 5.52 -10.51
C THR A 5 -3.30 6.64 -11.28
N LEU A 6 -2.55 7.62 -11.78
CA LEU A 6 -3.10 8.69 -12.63
C LEU A 6 -3.62 8.18 -13.98
N PHE A 7 -2.98 7.17 -14.57
CA PHE A 7 -3.48 6.54 -15.81
C PHE A 7 -4.87 5.95 -15.64
N ILE A 8 -5.01 5.17 -14.57
CA ILE A 8 -6.24 4.47 -14.26
C ILE A 8 -7.32 5.51 -13.94
N ASP A 9 -7.00 6.58 -13.20
CA ASP A 9 -7.94 7.68 -12.94
C ASP A 9 -8.42 8.36 -14.23
N PHE A 10 -7.49 8.71 -15.13
CA PHE A 10 -7.83 9.38 -16.39
C PHE A 10 -8.75 8.55 -17.27
N ILE A 11 -8.53 7.23 -17.34
CA ILE A 11 -9.34 6.33 -18.15
C ILE A 11 -10.64 5.96 -17.44
N ALA A 12 -10.56 5.50 -16.18
CA ALA A 12 -11.66 4.87 -15.48
C ALA A 12 -12.61 5.88 -14.80
N VAL A 13 -12.11 7.04 -14.36
CA VAL A 13 -12.90 8.05 -13.64
C VAL A 13 -13.26 9.20 -14.58
N ARG A 14 -12.28 9.73 -15.32
CA ARG A 14 -12.50 10.89 -16.21
C ARG A 14 -12.98 10.51 -17.62
N GLY A 15 -13.03 9.22 -17.95
CA GLY A 15 -13.50 8.73 -19.24
C GLY A 15 -12.67 9.20 -20.43
N MET A 16 -11.40 9.58 -20.20
CA MET A 16 -10.52 10.06 -21.26
C MET A 16 -10.16 8.91 -22.20
N GLY A 17 -10.11 9.20 -23.50
CA GLY A 17 -9.61 8.26 -24.49
C GLY A 17 -8.20 7.79 -24.13
N TRP A 18 -7.99 6.47 -24.13
CA TRP A 18 -6.71 5.86 -23.76
C TRP A 18 -5.47 6.46 -24.47
N PRO A 19 -5.53 6.90 -25.74
CA PRO A 19 -4.34 7.48 -26.41
C PRO A 19 -3.92 8.82 -25.77
N ILE A 20 -4.90 9.65 -25.38
CA ILE A 20 -4.65 10.95 -24.78
C ILE A 20 -4.06 10.77 -23.37
N ALA A 21 -4.64 9.86 -22.59
CA ALA A 21 -4.13 9.52 -21.26
C ALA A 21 -2.69 8.98 -21.34
N PHE A 22 -2.38 8.18 -22.35
CA PHE A 22 -1.03 7.63 -22.55
C PHE A 22 0.00 8.73 -22.85
N VAL A 23 -0.32 9.64 -23.77
CA VAL A 23 0.57 10.77 -24.11
C VAL A 23 0.83 11.65 -22.89
N LEU A 24 -0.21 11.99 -22.12
CA LEU A 24 -0.07 12.80 -20.90
C LEU A 24 0.88 12.15 -19.88
N ILE A 25 0.83 10.83 -19.74
CA ILE A 25 1.71 10.12 -18.81
C ILE A 25 3.14 10.07 -19.28
N LEU A 26 3.38 9.90 -20.57
CA LEU A 26 4.73 9.99 -21.11
C LEU A 26 5.34 11.37 -20.85
N VAL A 27 4.57 12.43 -21.05
CA VAL A 27 5.01 13.81 -20.76
C VAL A 27 5.31 13.98 -19.26
N LEU A 28 4.42 13.53 -18.38
CA LEU A 28 4.64 13.59 -16.93
C LEU A 28 5.86 12.77 -16.49
N GLY A 29 6.05 11.57 -17.06
CA GLY A 29 7.21 10.73 -16.80
C GLY A 29 8.52 11.36 -17.24
N ALA A 30 8.53 12.02 -18.41
CA ALA A 30 9.68 12.77 -18.89
C ALA A 30 10.02 13.94 -17.97
N ILE A 31 9.02 14.70 -17.49
CA ILE A 31 9.23 15.82 -16.54
C ILE A 31 9.82 15.31 -15.23
N ILE A 32 9.29 14.22 -14.68
CA ILE A 32 9.81 13.59 -13.46
C ILE A 32 11.26 13.12 -13.65
N GLY A 33 11.56 12.47 -14.77
CA GLY A 33 12.90 12.01 -15.12
C GLY A 33 13.89 13.17 -15.27
N LEU A 34 13.47 14.27 -15.93
CA LEU A 34 14.27 15.48 -16.04
C LEU A 34 14.53 16.12 -14.67
N ALA A 35 13.54 16.16 -13.79
CA ALA A 35 13.73 16.65 -12.42
C ALA A 35 14.75 15.80 -11.65
N HIS A 36 14.70 14.47 -11.79
CA HIS A 36 15.69 13.57 -11.19
C HIS A 36 17.10 13.83 -11.74
N GLY A 37 17.23 13.92 -13.07
CA GLY A 37 18.51 14.22 -13.73
C GLY A 37 19.06 15.60 -13.35
N TRP A 38 18.20 16.60 -13.23
CA TRP A 38 18.58 17.94 -12.78
C TRP A 38 19.08 17.94 -11.34
N LEU A 39 18.40 17.21 -10.44
CA LEU A 39 18.81 17.09 -9.05
C LEU A 39 20.20 16.43 -8.92
N ILE A 40 20.45 15.38 -9.70
CA ILE A 40 21.74 14.68 -9.70
C ILE A 40 22.85 15.60 -10.27
N THR A 41 22.60 16.27 -11.39
CA THR A 41 23.62 17.07 -12.09
C THR A 41 23.93 18.40 -11.40
N ARG A 42 22.94 19.09 -10.83
CA ARG A 42 23.13 20.41 -10.19
C ARG A 42 23.42 20.32 -8.69
N LEU A 43 22.70 19.47 -7.96
CA LEU A 43 22.89 19.34 -6.50
C LEU A 43 23.93 18.28 -6.13
N LYS A 44 24.52 17.58 -7.11
CA LYS A 44 25.55 16.54 -6.92
C LYS A 44 25.13 15.45 -5.91
N LEU A 45 23.83 15.18 -5.84
CA LEU A 45 23.28 14.14 -4.97
C LEU A 45 23.58 12.75 -5.56
N GLN A 46 23.80 11.78 -4.68
CA GLN A 46 23.98 10.39 -5.11
C GLN A 46 22.69 9.87 -5.78
N PRO A 47 22.75 9.26 -6.98
CA PRO A 47 21.58 8.77 -7.72
C PRO A 47 20.69 7.80 -6.92
N PHE A 48 21.30 7.03 -6.02
CA PHE A 48 20.60 6.12 -5.13
C PHE A 48 19.62 6.85 -4.19
N VAL A 49 20.05 7.95 -3.58
CA VAL A 49 19.23 8.73 -2.63
C VAL A 49 18.07 9.39 -3.37
N VAL A 50 18.32 9.97 -4.55
CA VAL A 50 17.30 10.65 -5.35
C VAL A 50 16.18 9.69 -5.74
N THR A 51 16.52 8.48 -6.18
CA THR A 51 15.54 7.48 -6.61
C THR A 51 14.80 6.83 -5.44
N LEU A 52 15.45 6.56 -4.30
CA LEU A 52 14.77 6.06 -3.10
C LEU A 52 13.82 7.10 -2.50
N CYS A 53 14.28 8.33 -2.31
CA CYS A 53 13.43 9.42 -1.82
C CYS A 53 12.29 9.70 -2.81
N GLY A 54 12.60 9.73 -4.11
CA GLY A 54 11.59 9.85 -5.17
C GLY A 54 10.53 8.75 -5.08
N LEU A 55 10.93 7.49 -4.93
CA LEU A 55 10.00 6.38 -4.76
C LEU A 55 9.07 6.59 -3.56
N LEU A 56 9.60 7.02 -2.41
CA LEU A 56 8.81 7.27 -1.21
C LEU A 56 7.83 8.43 -1.41
N ILE A 57 8.29 9.54 -2.00
CA ILE A 57 7.45 10.71 -2.30
C ILE A 57 6.34 10.31 -3.27
N TYR A 58 6.68 9.68 -4.40
CA TYR A 58 5.70 9.28 -5.41
C TYR A 58 4.71 8.23 -4.89
N ARG A 59 5.15 7.32 -4.02
CA ARG A 59 4.23 6.39 -3.36
C ARG A 59 3.32 7.09 -2.36
N GLY A 60 3.85 8.04 -1.58
CA GLY A 60 3.07 8.82 -0.62
C GLY A 60 2.00 9.65 -1.32
N VAL A 61 2.37 10.39 -2.37
CA VAL A 61 1.43 11.20 -3.16
C VAL A 61 0.40 10.31 -3.85
N ALA A 62 0.80 9.14 -4.38
CA ALA A 62 -0.16 8.20 -4.95
C ALA A 62 -1.19 7.73 -3.92
N ARG A 63 -0.75 7.34 -2.71
CA ARG A 63 -1.66 6.93 -1.62
C ARG A 63 -2.57 8.05 -1.14
N PHE A 64 -2.03 9.25 -1.00
CA PHE A 64 -2.82 10.42 -0.64
C PHE A 64 -3.90 10.71 -1.70
N TYR A 65 -3.53 10.64 -2.98
CA TYR A 65 -4.47 10.83 -4.09
C TYR A 65 -5.57 9.75 -4.12
N THR A 66 -5.24 8.51 -3.78
CA THR A 66 -6.19 7.40 -3.75
C THR A 66 -6.91 7.24 -2.41
N ALA A 67 -6.69 8.16 -1.45
CA ALA A 67 -7.20 8.06 -0.08
C ALA A 67 -6.94 6.68 0.57
N ASP A 68 -5.73 6.15 0.36
CA ASP A 68 -5.30 4.78 0.73
C ASP A 68 -6.10 3.64 0.07
N GLY A 69 -7.04 3.97 -0.81
CA GLY A 69 -7.80 3.03 -1.64
C GLY A 69 -6.97 2.45 -2.80
N THR A 70 -7.42 1.31 -3.31
CA THR A 70 -6.78 0.64 -4.44
C THR A 70 -7.22 1.32 -5.74
N ALA A 71 -6.37 2.15 -6.34
CA ALA A 71 -6.61 2.66 -7.70
C ALA A 71 -6.39 1.54 -8.71
N GLY A 72 -7.47 0.85 -9.03
CA GLY A 72 -7.50 -0.26 -9.97
C GLY A 72 -8.89 -0.86 -9.99
N PHE A 73 -9.68 -0.47 -11.00
CA PHE A 73 -11.03 -0.93 -11.29
C PHE A 73 -12.07 -0.59 -10.20
N ALA A 74 -13.12 0.15 -10.59
CA ALA A 74 -14.31 0.39 -9.76
C ALA A 74 -15.13 -0.89 -9.51
N PHE A 75 -14.78 -2.00 -10.14
CA PHE A 75 -15.40 -3.30 -9.93
C PHE A 75 -14.94 -3.90 -8.60
N GLY A 76 -15.84 -3.94 -7.61
CA GLY A 76 -15.61 -4.60 -6.32
C GLY A 76 -15.07 -3.70 -5.20
N GLN A 77 -15.03 -2.38 -5.38
CA GLN A 77 -14.53 -1.43 -4.37
C GLN A 77 -15.47 -1.28 -3.16
N ASN A 78 -16.76 -1.57 -3.32
CA ASN A 78 -17.75 -1.35 -2.27
C ASN A 78 -18.11 -2.67 -1.61
N PHE A 79 -17.23 -3.17 -0.74
CA PHE A 79 -17.62 -4.11 0.31
C PHE A 79 -17.70 -3.34 1.62
N PRO A 80 -18.79 -2.58 1.86
CA PRO A 80 -18.89 -1.70 3.02
C PRO A 80 -18.68 -2.45 4.34
N ASP A 81 -19.03 -3.73 4.41
CA ASP A 81 -18.81 -4.56 5.59
C ASP A 81 -17.32 -4.90 5.81
N LEU A 82 -16.57 -5.20 4.75
CA LEU A 82 -15.12 -5.48 4.85
C LEU A 82 -14.31 -4.21 5.09
N GLU A 83 -14.70 -3.10 4.47
CA GLU A 83 -14.11 -1.79 4.71
C GLU A 83 -14.38 -1.31 6.13
N PHE A 84 -15.59 -1.52 6.65
CA PHE A 84 -15.90 -1.25 8.05
C PHE A 84 -15.06 -2.11 8.99
N LEU A 85 -14.88 -3.40 8.74
CA LEU A 85 -14.06 -4.27 9.59
C LEU A 85 -12.57 -3.90 9.59
N THR A 86 -12.05 -3.42 8.46
CA THR A 86 -10.60 -3.19 8.27
C THR A 86 -10.18 -1.74 8.52
N ALA A 87 -10.97 -0.76 8.07
CA ALA A 87 -10.70 0.67 8.12
C ALA A 87 -11.79 1.48 8.87
N GLY A 88 -12.93 0.86 9.19
CA GLY A 88 -13.99 1.49 9.97
C GLY A 88 -13.58 1.78 11.41
N ARG A 89 -14.32 2.68 12.05
CA ARG A 89 -14.07 3.15 13.41
C ARG A 89 -15.33 2.95 14.24
N SER A 90 -15.26 2.14 15.29
CA SER A 90 -16.33 1.97 16.27
C SER A 90 -15.93 2.66 17.58
N TRP A 91 -16.81 3.51 18.12
CA TRP A 91 -16.56 4.29 19.35
C TRP A 91 -15.20 5.04 19.38
N GLY A 92 -14.73 5.52 18.22
CA GLY A 92 -13.45 6.26 18.09
C GLY A 92 -12.20 5.37 17.97
N VAL A 93 -12.33 4.06 18.15
CA VAL A 93 -11.25 3.08 18.02
C VAL A 93 -11.31 2.41 16.62
N PRO A 94 -10.17 2.27 15.91
CA PRO A 94 -10.13 1.53 14.65
C PRO A 94 -10.58 0.08 14.82
N ASN A 95 -11.44 -0.43 13.94
CA ASN A 95 -11.94 -1.80 13.98
C ASN A 95 -10.82 -2.84 13.81
N SER A 96 -9.69 -2.45 13.20
CA SER A 96 -8.46 -3.24 13.14
C SER A 96 -7.93 -3.59 14.54
N PHE A 97 -8.14 -2.74 15.55
CA PHE A 97 -7.76 -3.04 16.94
C PHE A 97 -8.63 -4.14 17.55
N PHE A 98 -9.93 -4.11 17.30
CA PHE A 98 -10.83 -5.19 17.73
C PHE A 98 -10.52 -6.49 17.00
N ALA A 99 -10.24 -6.45 15.69
CA ALA A 99 -9.80 -7.61 14.93
C ALA A 99 -8.50 -8.21 15.49
N LEU A 100 -7.53 -7.37 15.87
CA LEU A 100 -6.31 -7.79 16.53
C LEU A 100 -6.60 -8.54 17.84
N ILE A 101 -7.47 -8.01 18.69
CA ILE A 101 -7.86 -8.65 19.95
C ILE A 101 -8.49 -10.02 19.69
N VAL A 102 -9.42 -10.12 18.74
CA VAL A 102 -10.07 -11.39 18.39
C VAL A 102 -9.04 -12.41 17.91
N ILE A 103 -8.16 -12.03 16.99
CA ILE A 103 -7.09 -12.91 16.49
C ILE A 103 -6.15 -13.31 17.63
N ALA A 104 -5.78 -12.38 18.51
CA ALA A 104 -4.92 -12.66 19.66
C ALA A 104 -5.56 -13.67 20.61
N ILE A 105 -6.85 -13.56 20.89
CA ILE A 105 -7.60 -14.53 21.72
C ILE A 105 -7.63 -15.90 21.04
N VAL A 106 -7.94 -15.95 19.74
CA VAL A 106 -7.95 -17.21 18.98
C VAL A 106 -6.57 -17.85 19.01
N MET A 107 -5.51 -17.09 18.74
CA MET A 107 -4.13 -17.57 18.79
C MET A 107 -3.72 -17.99 20.19
N TRP A 108 -4.15 -17.29 21.24
CA TRP A 108 -3.90 -17.68 22.62
C TRP A 108 -4.54 -19.05 22.93
N VAL A 109 -5.80 -19.26 22.54
CA VAL A 109 -6.49 -20.54 22.70
C VAL A 109 -5.82 -21.64 21.88
N VAL A 110 -5.49 -21.37 20.62
CA VAL A 110 -4.77 -22.35 19.79
C VAL A 110 -3.43 -22.70 20.42
N LEU A 111 -2.68 -21.71 20.89
CA LEU A 111 -1.33 -21.93 21.40
C LEU A 111 -1.33 -22.60 22.79
N HIS A 112 -2.29 -22.29 23.67
CA HIS A 112 -2.34 -22.83 25.05
C HIS A 112 -3.25 -24.04 25.22
N ARG A 113 -4.31 -24.16 24.43
CA ARG A 113 -5.30 -25.25 24.55
C ARG A 113 -5.27 -26.27 23.42
N SER A 114 -4.63 -26.01 22.27
CA SER A 114 -4.56 -27.00 21.19
C SER A 114 -3.34 -27.90 21.28
N VAL A 115 -3.47 -29.12 20.72
CA VAL A 115 -2.37 -30.07 20.54
C VAL A 115 -1.26 -29.45 19.69
N PHE A 116 -1.61 -28.68 18.66
CA PHE A 116 -0.69 -27.98 17.78
C PHE A 116 0.22 -27.00 18.54
N GLY A 117 -0.33 -26.25 19.49
CA GLY A 117 0.44 -25.32 20.32
C GLY A 117 1.52 -26.01 21.15
N ARG A 118 1.22 -27.20 21.71
CA ARG A 118 2.21 -28.00 22.46
C ARG A 118 3.34 -28.51 21.57
N TYR A 119 3.04 -28.96 20.35
CA TYR A 119 4.07 -29.35 19.38
C TYR A 119 4.94 -28.14 18.97
N LEU A 120 4.31 -26.98 18.73
CA LEU A 120 5.02 -25.76 18.35
C LEU A 120 6.00 -25.29 19.44
N TYR A 121 5.59 -25.29 20.71
CA TYR A 121 6.48 -24.99 21.83
C TYR A 121 7.59 -26.03 22.02
N ALA A 122 7.32 -27.31 21.74
CA ALA A 122 8.31 -28.37 21.86
C ALA A 122 9.43 -28.25 20.81
N ILE A 123 9.10 -27.82 19.59
CA ILE A 123 10.10 -27.60 18.52
C ILE A 123 10.93 -26.33 18.79
N GLY A 124 10.30 -25.25 19.27
CA GLY A 124 10.99 -23.98 19.53
C GLY A 124 11.90 -23.98 20.76
N LYS A 125 11.82 -24.98 21.64
CA LYS A 125 12.62 -25.07 22.87
C LYS A 125 13.96 -25.80 22.68
N ASN A 126 14.38 -26.07 21.45
CA ASN A 126 15.72 -26.57 21.15
C ASN A 126 16.51 -25.48 20.42
N GLU A 127 17.20 -24.61 21.16
CA GLU A 127 18.18 -23.66 20.61
C GLU A 127 19.39 -24.38 19.95
N GLU A 128 19.52 -25.71 20.12
CA GLU A 128 20.66 -26.52 19.66
C GLU A 128 20.25 -27.65 18.67
N ALA A 129 19.43 -27.36 17.65
CA ALA A 129 19.30 -28.25 16.48
C ALA A 129 19.76 -27.56 15.20
#